data_AF-A0A2T5F0U2-F1
#
_entry.id   AF-A0A2T5F0U2-F1
#
_cell.length_a   1.000
_cell.length_b   1.000
_cell.length_c   1.000
_cell.angle_alpha   90.00
_cell.angle_beta   90.00
_cell.angle_gamma   90.00
#
_symmetry.space_group_name_H-M   'P 1'
#
loop_
_entity.id
_entity.type
_entity.pdbx_description
1 polymer ?
#
loop_
_entity_poly.entity_id
_entity_poly.type
_entity_poly.pdbx_seq_one_letter_code
_entity_poly.pdbx_strand_id
1 'polypeptide(L)'
;MTKKTSYEDSLPVLARKAIEKSDPNQYIAIQPDLMSKLVANKVFFNAMTLLMQLKPEQRIQYVTLEELEHKETFLKLGLIKKTKKVGADKFVVPKQSAFCGIETNNY
;
A
#
# COMPACT_ATOMS: atom_id res chain seq x y z
N MET A 1 -28.95 -15.22 -10.66
CA MET A 1 -28.15 -14.96 -9.43
C MET A 1 -26.78 -14.43 -9.85
N THR A 2 -26.60 -13.11 -9.87
CA THR A 2 -25.28 -12.50 -9.99
C THR A 2 -24.55 -12.77 -8.68
N LYS A 3 -23.51 -13.62 -8.70
CA LYS A 3 -22.63 -13.79 -7.53
C LYS A 3 -22.17 -12.39 -7.13
N LYS A 4 -22.52 -11.93 -5.92
CA LYS A 4 -21.86 -10.78 -5.32
C LYS A 4 -20.41 -11.20 -5.13
N THR A 5 -19.54 -10.87 -6.09
CA THR A 5 -18.09 -10.95 -5.87
C THR A 5 -17.80 -10.04 -4.70
N SER A 6 -17.21 -10.59 -3.65
CA SER A 6 -16.83 -9.78 -2.50
C SER A 6 -15.84 -8.71 -2.97
N TYR A 7 -15.79 -7.56 -2.29
CA TYR A 7 -14.79 -6.53 -2.60
C TYR A 7 -13.37 -7.12 -2.61
N GLU A 8 -13.09 -8.06 -1.70
CA GLU A 8 -11.82 -8.76 -1.59
C GLU A 8 -11.46 -9.57 -2.84
N ASP A 9 -12.45 -10.16 -3.51
CA ASP A 9 -12.24 -10.92 -4.75
C ASP A 9 -11.82 -10.03 -5.93
N SER A 10 -12.15 -8.73 -5.87
CA SER A 10 -11.76 -7.75 -6.88
C SER A 10 -10.33 -7.22 -6.71
N LEU A 11 -9.68 -7.52 -5.58
CA LEU A 11 -8.35 -7.02 -5.28
C LEU A 11 -7.24 -7.86 -5.94
N PRO A 12 -6.11 -7.20 -6.27
CA PRO A 12 -4.87 -7.89 -6.62
C PRO A 12 -4.44 -8.90 -5.55
N VAL A 13 -3.66 -9.92 -5.95
CA VAL A 13 -3.38 -11.09 -5.10
C VAL A 13 -2.63 -10.70 -3.83
N LEU A 14 -1.68 -9.77 -3.91
CA LEU A 14 -0.93 -9.31 -2.73
C LEU A 14 -1.80 -8.48 -1.78
N ALA A 15 -2.69 -7.63 -2.32
CA ALA A 15 -3.61 -6.84 -1.50
C ALA A 15 -4.62 -7.73 -0.77
N ARG A 16 -5.17 -8.74 -1.46
CA ARG A 16 -6.09 -9.73 -0.86
C ARG A 16 -5.43 -10.52 0.28
N LYS A 17 -4.24 -11.06 0.03
CA LYS A 17 -3.44 -11.77 1.06
C LYS A 17 -3.07 -10.88 2.24
N ALA A 18 -2.99 -9.57 2.05
CA ALA A 18 -2.71 -8.63 3.12
C ALA A 18 -3.95 -8.37 3.98
N ILE A 19 -5.16 -8.27 3.40
CA ILE A 19 -6.43 -8.18 4.16
C ILE A 19 -6.59 -9.40 5.09
N GLU A 20 -6.40 -10.61 4.55
CA GLU A 20 -6.55 -11.87 5.30
C GLU A 20 -5.68 -11.93 6.58
N LYS A 21 -4.62 -11.12 6.63
CA LYS A 21 -3.63 -11.08 7.72
C LYS A 21 -3.59 -9.74 8.45
N SER A 22 -4.52 -8.84 8.15
CA SER A 22 -4.58 -7.52 8.77
C SER A 22 -5.10 -7.63 10.20
N ASP A 23 -4.54 -6.81 11.10
CA ASP A 23 -5.08 -6.66 12.44
C ASP A 23 -6.38 -5.83 12.39
N PRO A 24 -7.42 -6.15 13.19
CA PRO A 24 -8.66 -5.39 13.22
C PRO A 24 -8.49 -3.88 13.49
N ASN A 25 -7.45 -3.48 14.22
CA ASN A 25 -7.15 -2.08 14.54
C ASN A 25 -6.02 -1.52 13.67
N GLN A 26 -5.67 -2.20 12.58
CA GLN A 26 -4.65 -1.74 11.64
C GLN A 26 -5.16 -0.56 10.81
N TYR A 27 -4.33 0.46 10.67
CA TYR A 27 -4.61 1.62 9.80
C TYR A 27 -3.40 1.98 8.93
N ILE A 28 -3.68 2.67 7.83
CA ILE A 28 -2.66 3.26 6.96
C ILE A 28 -2.87 4.78 6.96
N ALA A 29 -1.86 5.51 7.44
CA ALA A 29 -1.78 6.95 7.34
C ALA A 29 -0.94 7.35 6.12
N ILE A 30 -1.43 8.30 5.32
CA ILE A 30 -0.73 8.85 4.15
C ILE A 30 -0.49 10.33 4.40
N GLN A 31 0.69 10.83 4.05
CA GLN A 31 0.98 12.26 4.13
C GLN A 31 -0.06 13.06 3.28
N PRO A 32 -0.68 14.13 3.80
CA PRO A 32 -1.76 14.84 3.09
C PRO A 32 -1.40 15.37 1.70
N ASP A 33 -0.18 15.89 1.53
CA ASP A 33 0.32 16.37 0.23
C ASP A 33 0.47 15.21 -0.77
N LEU A 34 0.98 14.05 -0.33
CA LEU A 34 1.04 12.85 -1.15
C LEU A 34 -0.36 12.36 -1.52
N MET A 35 -1.29 12.31 -0.55
CA MET A 35 -2.68 11.91 -0.80
C MET A 35 -3.31 12.79 -1.90
N SER A 36 -3.14 14.11 -1.79
CA SER A 36 -3.65 15.08 -2.78
C SER A 36 -3.06 14.82 -4.18
N LYS A 37 -1.74 14.54 -4.27
CA LYS A 37 -1.07 14.20 -5.52
C LYS A 37 -1.56 12.89 -6.11
N LEU A 38 -1.79 11.86 -5.30
CA LEU A 38 -2.28 10.56 -5.76
C LEU A 38 -3.70 10.67 -6.34
N VAL A 39 -4.57 11.46 -5.70
CA VAL A 39 -5.92 11.75 -6.20
C VAL A 39 -5.85 12.54 -7.51
N ALA A 40 -5.04 13.59 -7.59
CA ALA A 40 -4.90 14.40 -8.80
C ALA A 40 -4.37 13.60 -10.01
N ASN A 41 -3.54 12.59 -9.76
CA ASN A 41 -3.02 11.69 -10.80
C ASN A 41 -3.92 10.47 -11.07
N LYS A 42 -5.09 10.38 -10.43
CA LYS A 42 -6.05 9.26 -10.57
C LYS A 42 -5.46 7.88 -10.25
N VAL A 43 -4.49 7.82 -9.35
CA VAL A 43 -3.81 6.57 -8.93
C VAL A 43 -4.02 6.25 -7.45
N PHE A 44 -4.96 6.92 -6.79
CA PHE A 44 -5.19 6.76 -5.34
C PHE A 44 -5.59 5.32 -4.96
N PHE A 45 -6.54 4.71 -5.68
CA PHE A 45 -6.94 3.32 -5.41
C PHE A 45 -5.77 2.34 -5.60
N ASN A 46 -5.01 2.50 -6.66
CA ASN A 46 -3.81 1.69 -6.95
C ASN A 46 -2.72 1.89 -5.88
N ALA A 47 -2.63 3.09 -5.30
CA ALA A 47 -1.73 3.34 -4.18
C ALA A 47 -2.24 2.65 -2.90
N MET A 48 -3.55 2.67 -2.65
CA MET A 48 -4.13 1.95 -1.50
C MET A 48 -3.89 0.45 -1.60
N THR A 49 -4.12 -0.18 -2.76
CA THR A 49 -3.86 -1.62 -2.94
C THR A 49 -2.39 -1.97 -2.70
N LEU A 50 -1.47 -1.10 -3.10
CA LEU A 50 -0.05 -1.24 -2.79
C LEU A 50 0.24 -1.11 -1.29
N LEU A 51 -0.31 -0.08 -0.64
CA LEU A 51 -0.06 0.22 0.77
C LEU A 51 -0.68 -0.81 1.73
N MET A 52 -1.71 -1.55 1.30
CA MET A 52 -2.26 -2.67 2.06
C MET A 52 -1.23 -3.74 2.37
N GLN A 53 -0.16 -3.86 1.58
CA GLN A 53 0.92 -4.82 1.83
C GLN A 53 1.78 -4.45 3.06
N LEU A 54 1.68 -3.22 3.58
CA LEU A 54 2.45 -2.75 4.71
C LEU A 54 2.03 -3.46 6.00
N LYS A 55 3.02 -3.76 6.84
CA LYS A 55 2.79 -4.34 8.17
C LYS A 55 3.24 -3.37 9.26
N PRO A 56 2.49 -3.22 10.37
CA PRO A 56 2.83 -2.30 11.45
C PRO A 56 4.21 -2.56 12.07
N GLU A 57 4.60 -3.82 12.19
CA GLU A 57 5.81 -4.25 12.90
C GLU A 57 7.07 -4.15 12.02
N GLN A 58 6.91 -3.87 10.74
CA GLN A 58 8.04 -3.81 9.80
C GLN A 58 8.85 -2.53 9.98
N ARG A 59 10.13 -2.71 10.37
CA ARG A 59 11.09 -1.59 10.42
C ARG A 59 11.27 -0.91 9.05
N ILE A 60 11.32 -1.69 7.98
CA ILE A 60 11.40 -1.22 6.59
C ILE A 60 10.14 -1.70 5.86
N GLN A 61 9.42 -0.76 5.26
CA GLN A 61 8.15 -0.97 4.59
C GLN A 61 8.38 -1.43 3.13
N TYR A 62 8.62 -2.72 2.95
CA TYR A 62 8.80 -3.31 1.62
C TYR A 62 7.44 -3.57 0.96
N VAL A 63 7.34 -3.25 -0.33
CA VAL A 63 6.18 -3.55 -1.17
C VAL A 63 6.63 -4.13 -2.49
N THR A 64 5.76 -4.90 -3.14
CA THR A 64 5.96 -5.41 -4.50
C THR A 64 4.86 -4.86 -5.40
N LEU A 65 5.24 -4.39 -6.59
CA LEU A 65 4.29 -4.00 -7.61
C LEU A 65 3.86 -5.24 -8.41
N GLU A 66 2.59 -5.63 -8.32
CA GLU A 66 2.03 -6.70 -9.16
C GLU A 66 1.85 -6.21 -10.61
N GLU A 67 1.56 -4.92 -10.79
CA GLU A 67 1.41 -4.27 -12.08
C GLU A 67 2.39 -3.08 -12.18
N LEU A 68 3.13 -3.02 -13.29
CA LEU A 68 4.15 -1.99 -13.49
C LEU A 68 3.61 -0.67 -14.03
N GLU A 69 2.33 -0.61 -14.43
CA GLU A 69 1.71 0.54 -15.10
C GLU A 69 1.91 1.86 -14.33
N HIS A 70 1.75 1.84 -13.01
CA HIS A 70 1.85 3.05 -12.17
C HIS A 70 3.22 3.23 -11.51
N LYS A 71 4.20 2.38 -11.81
CA LYS A 71 5.54 2.39 -11.19
C LYS A 71 6.21 3.76 -11.26
N GLU A 72 6.30 4.32 -12.46
CA GLU A 72 6.99 5.60 -12.67
C GLU A 72 6.25 6.76 -12.02
N THR A 73 4.91 6.74 -12.03
CA THR A 73 4.08 7.70 -11.29
C THR A 73 4.34 7.62 -9.79
N PHE A 74 4.33 6.43 -9.20
CA PHE A 74 4.59 6.26 -7.77
C PHE A 74 6.01 6.65 -7.35
N LEU A 75 7.01 6.39 -8.19
CA LEU A 75 8.38 6.85 -7.98
C LEU A 75 8.46 8.39 -8.01
N LYS A 76 7.84 9.02 -9.01
CA LYS A 76 7.83 10.49 -9.18
C LYS A 76 7.09 11.20 -8.04
N LEU A 77 5.99 10.63 -7.57
CA LEU A 77 5.20 11.18 -6.47
C LEU A 77 5.83 10.93 -5.10
N GLY A 78 6.85 10.06 -5.01
CA GLY A 78 7.51 9.74 -3.75
C GLY A 78 6.74 8.76 -2.86
N LEU A 79 5.75 8.04 -3.42
CA LEU A 79 5.06 6.94 -2.73
C LEU A 79 6.02 5.77 -2.49
N ILE A 80 6.86 5.46 -3.48
CA ILE A 80 7.84 4.38 -3.41
C ILE A 80 9.26 4.85 -3.76
N LYS A 81 10.25 4.11 -3.30
CA LYS A 81 11.67 4.24 -3.66
C LYS A 81 12.25 2.89 -4.07
N LYS A 82 13.19 2.90 -5.00
CA LYS A 82 13.96 1.71 -5.38
C LYS A 82 14.81 1.24 -4.18
N THR A 83 14.89 -0.07 -3.96
CA THR A 83 15.81 -0.67 -2.98
C THR A 83 16.95 -1.40 -3.69
N LYS A 84 18.13 -1.42 -3.05
CA LYS A 84 19.32 -2.14 -3.52
C LYS A 84 19.28 -3.65 -3.24
N LYS A 85 18.25 -4.14 -2.55
CA LYS A 85 18.15 -5.56 -2.18
C LYS A 85 17.83 -6.40 -3.42
N VAL A 86 18.63 -7.44 -3.66
CA VAL A 86 18.50 -8.33 -4.82
C VAL A 86 17.24 -9.20 -4.67
N GLY A 87 16.37 -9.18 -5.67
CA GLY A 87 15.09 -9.90 -5.72
C GLY A 87 13.99 -9.05 -6.36
N ALA A 88 13.37 -9.58 -7.42
CA ALA A 88 12.49 -8.88 -8.36
C ALA A 88 11.52 -7.85 -7.73
N ASP A 89 11.50 -6.65 -8.32
CA ASP A 89 10.50 -5.58 -8.15
C ASP A 89 10.06 -5.23 -6.72
N LYS A 90 10.99 -5.36 -5.76
CA LYS A 90 10.78 -4.83 -4.42
C LYS A 90 11.07 -3.33 -4.39
N PHE A 91 10.14 -2.59 -3.79
CA PHE A 91 10.27 -1.17 -3.50
C PHE A 91 10.11 -0.94 -2.01
N VAL A 92 10.45 0.26 -1.57
CA VAL A 92 10.24 0.70 -0.18
C VAL A 92 9.29 1.88 -0.18
N VAL A 93 8.27 1.82 0.65
CA VAL A 93 7.46 2.99 1.01
C VAL A 93 8.21 3.79 2.07
N PRO A 94 8.55 5.07 1.84
CA PRO A 94 9.17 5.88 2.89
C PRO A 94 8.17 6.13 4.02
N LYS A 95 8.61 5.98 5.29
CA LYS A 95 7.72 6.16 6.46
C LYS A 95 7.10 7.56 6.55
N GLN A 96 7.79 8.57 6.00
CA GLN A 96 7.28 9.93 5.91
C GLN A 96 6.17 10.10 4.85
N SER A 97 6.12 9.20 3.87
CA SER A 97 5.14 9.22 2.79
C SER A 97 3.85 8.52 3.22
N ALA A 98 3.99 7.32 3.77
CA ALA A 98 2.90 6.57 4.37
C ALA A 98 3.40 5.67 5.51
N PHE A 99 2.52 5.38 6.45
CA PHE A 99 2.80 4.54 7.62
C PHE A 99 1.64 3.61 7.90
N CYS A 100 1.96 2.36 8.25
CA CYS A 100 1.00 1.37 8.72
C CYS A 100 1.22 1.18 10.23
N GLY A 101 0.15 1.26 11.01
CA GLY A 101 0.17 1.17 12.47
C GLY A 101 -1.01 0.37 13.00
N ILE A 102 -0.97 0.08 14.30
CA ILE A 102 -2.11 -0.47 15.05
C ILE A 102 -2.58 0.63 15.99
N GLU A 103 -3.88 0.94 15.94
CA GLU A 103 -4.49 1.81 16.93
C GLU A 103 -4.48 1.08 18.28
N THR A 104 -3.69 1.60 19.22
CA THR A 104 -3.67 1.09 20.59
C THR A 104 -4.68 1.91 21.38
N ASN A 105 -5.79 1.27 21.77
CA ASN A 105 -6.74 1.84 22.73
C ASN A 105 -6.07 1.95 24.11
N ASN A 106 -5.17 2.92 24.29
CA ASN A 106 -4.67 3.30 25.59
C ASN A 106 -5.67 4.30 26.18
N TYR A 107 -6.69 3.76 26.85
CA TYR A 107 -7.43 4.48 27.89
C TYR A 107 -6.66 4.40 29.20
#